data_AF-M4BQE6-F1
#
_entry.id   AF-M4BQE6-F1
#
_cell.length_a   1.000
_cell.length_b   1.000
_cell.length_c   1.000
_cell.angle_alpha   90.00
_cell.angle_beta   90.00
_cell.angle_gamma   90.00
#
_symmetry.space_group_name_H-M   'P 1'
#
loop_
_entity.id
_entity.type
_entity.pdbx_description
1 polymer ?
#
loop_
_entity_poly.entity_id
_entity_poly.type
_entity_poly.pdbx_seq_one_letter_code
_entity_poly.pdbx_strand_id
1 'polypeptide(L)' 'MQRAEQFIIMRRVPVEGYDMSFLVVHQHLENMYKHKLIDFIITFMEDIDKEISEMKISLNARGRIVATEFMKQFT' A
#
# COMPACT_ATOMS: atom_id res chain seq x y z
N MET A 1 -3.96 10.80 -4.46
CA MET A 1 -4.19 10.33 -3.07
C MET A 1 -5.63 10.60 -2.63
N GLN A 2 -6.61 9.81 -3.08
CA GLN A 2 -8.03 9.95 -2.68
C GLN A 2 -8.41 9.15 -1.42
N ARG A 3 -7.45 8.53 -0.70
CA ARG A 3 -7.69 7.70 0.51
C ARG A 3 -7.17 8.30 1.82
N ALA A 4 -6.47 9.43 1.78
CA ALA A 4 -5.93 10.04 3.00
C ALA A 4 -7.03 10.53 3.97
N GLU A 5 -8.27 10.72 3.48
CA GLU A 5 -9.42 11.03 4.35
C GLU A 5 -9.90 9.82 5.16
N GLN A 6 -9.63 8.58 4.69
CA GLN A 6 -9.95 7.36 5.44
C GLN A 6 -8.91 7.02 6.50
N PHE A 7 -7.68 7.55 6.36
CA PHE A 7 -6.57 7.30 7.28
C PHE A 7 -6.17 8.59 8.00
N ILE A 8 -6.68 8.74 9.23
CA ILE A 8 -6.53 9.94 10.08
C ILE A 8 -5.07 10.38 10.27
N ILE A 9 -4.11 9.45 10.25
CA ILE A 9 -2.69 9.73 10.48
C ILE A 9 -1.83 9.85 9.21
N MET A 10 -2.40 9.69 8.01
CA MET A 10 -1.62 9.81 6.77
C MET A 10 -1.47 11.24 6.31
N ARG A 11 -0.26 11.62 5.90
CA ARG A 11 -0.01 12.91 5.27
C ARG A 11 -0.49 12.87 3.82
N ARG A 12 -1.23 13.89 3.39
CA ARG A 12 -1.79 14.01 2.01
C ARG A 12 -0.73 14.11 0.91
N VAL A 13 0.47 14.54 1.28
CA VAL A 13 1.64 14.64 0.41
C VAL A 13 2.79 14.07 1.22
N PRO A 14 3.66 13.21 0.67
CA PRO A 14 4.80 12.71 1.40
C PRO A 14 5.89 13.80 1.50
N VAL A 15 6.83 13.63 2.41
CA VAL A 15 8.04 14.46 2.44
C VAL A 15 8.85 14.17 1.19
N GLU A 16 9.58 15.17 0.69
CA GLU A 16 10.42 15.02 -0.49
C GLU A 16 11.43 13.87 -0.30
N GLY A 17 11.58 13.03 -1.32
CA GLY A 17 12.43 11.84 -1.29
C GLY A 17 11.81 10.60 -0.63
N TYR A 18 10.55 10.66 -0.21
CA TYR A 18 9.82 9.52 0.37
C TYR A 18 8.53 9.24 -0.39
N ASP A 19 8.14 7.97 -0.45
CA ASP A 19 6.90 7.54 -1.11
C ASP A 19 5.64 7.82 -0.26
N MET A 20 5.80 7.80 1.07
CA MET A 20 4.71 8.00 2.03
C MET A 20 5.21 8.70 3.30
N SER A 21 4.31 9.37 4.02
CA SER A 21 4.60 9.92 5.34
C SER A 21 3.40 9.86 6.27
N PHE A 22 3.65 9.58 7.54
CA PHE A 22 2.66 9.67 8.61
C PHE A 22 2.82 10.99 9.36
N LEU A 23 1.69 11.58 9.78
CA LEU A 23 1.64 12.74 10.64
C LEU A 23 0.86 12.38 11.91
N VAL A 24 1.59 12.24 13.02
CA VAL A 24 0.99 11.97 14.33
C VAL A 24 1.03 13.24 15.18
N VAL A 25 -0.14 13.78 15.50
CA VAL A 25 -0.29 14.96 16.36
C VAL A 25 -0.90 14.58 17.70
N HIS A 26 -0.92 15.51 18.65
CA HIS A 26 -1.46 15.29 19.99
C HIS A 26 -2.91 14.74 19.99
N GLN A 27 -3.79 15.28 19.15
CA GLN A 27 -5.20 14.85 19.02
C GLN A 27 -5.37 13.37 18.65
N HIS A 28 -4.36 12.78 17.98
CA HIS A 28 -4.36 11.36 17.66
C HIS A 28 -4.13 10.52 18.92
N LEU A 29 -3.31 10.99 19.86
CA LEU A 29 -2.99 10.30 21.11
C LEU A 29 -4.06 10.48 22.19
N GLU A 30 -4.93 11.49 22.06
CA GLU A 30 -6.12 11.64 22.90
C GLU A 30 -7.19 10.60 22.58
N ASN A 31 -7.36 10.28 21.28
CA ASN A 31 -8.43 9.40 20.79
C ASN A 31 -7.97 7.96 20.53
N MET A 32 -6.66 7.73 20.41
CA MET A 32 -6.09 6.42 20.09
C MET A 32 -5.00 6.03 21.08
N TYR A 33 -4.97 4.74 21.44
CA TYR A 33 -3.90 4.21 22.28
C TYR A 33 -2.57 4.20 21.53
N LYS A 34 -1.55 4.87 22.10
CA LYS A 34 -0.20 4.96 21.51
C LYS A 34 0.36 3.63 21.04
N HIS A 35 0.24 2.57 21.84
CA HIS A 35 0.79 1.26 21.49
C HIS A 35 0.08 0.67 20.26
N LYS A 36 -1.25 0.81 20.16
CA LYS A 36 -2.01 0.39 18.97
C LYS A 36 -1.67 1.18 17.73
N LEU A 37 -1.33 2.47 17.87
CA LEU A 37 -0.89 3.29 16.75
C LEU A 37 0.45 2.79 16.20
N ILE A 38 1.38 2.41 17.09
CA ILE A 38 2.67 1.84 16.71
C ILE A 38 2.46 0.48 16.02
N ASP A 39 1.66 -0.40 16.61
CA ASP A 39 1.32 -1.70 16.02
C ASP A 39 0.74 -1.53 14.62
N PHE A 40 -0.19 -0.58 14.46
CA PHE A 40 -0.79 -0.26 13.16
C PHE A 40 0.25 0.16 12.11
N ILE A 41 1.19 1.06 12.45
CA ILE A 41 2.21 1.51 11.50
C ILE A 41 3.10 0.34 11.06
N ILE A 42 3.46 -0.56 11.99
CA ILE A 42 4.28 -1.74 11.68
C ILE A 42 3.53 -2.66 10.72
N THR A 43 2.32 -3.09 11.09
CA THR A 43 1.49 -3.98 10.26
C THR A 43 1.22 -3.37 8.88
N PHE A 44 0.93 -2.07 8.81
CA PHE A 44 0.68 -1.38 7.54
C PHE A 44 1.89 -1.41 6.61
N MET A 45 3.10 -1.24 7.13
CA MET A 45 4.33 -1.34 6.34
C MET A 45 4.57 -2.77 5.82
N GLU A 46 4.27 -3.79 6.63
CA GLU A 46 4.36 -5.20 6.23
C GLU A 46 3.34 -5.55 5.13
N ASP A 47 2.10 -5.08 5.29
CA ASP A 47 1.02 -5.34 4.34
C ASP A 47 1.26 -4.69 2.97
N ILE A 48 1.84 -3.48 2.93
CA ILE A 48 2.18 -2.81 1.66
C ILE A 48 3.18 -3.65 0.85
N ASP A 49 4.24 -4.14 1.47
CA ASP A 49 5.28 -4.90 0.76
C ASP A 49 4.72 -6.21 0.19
N LYS A 50 3.85 -6.86 0.99
CA LYS A 50 3.13 -8.06 0.57
C LYS A 50 2.19 -7.76 -0.61
N GLU A 51 1.38 -6.71 -0.53
CA GLU A 51 0.43 -6.34 -1.58
C GLU A 51 1.14 -5.99 -2.89
N ILE A 52 2.24 -5.25 -2.84
CA ILE A 52 3.07 -4.93 -4.03
C ILE A 52 3.63 -6.21 -4.65
N SER A 53 4.14 -7.13 -3.83
CA SER A 53 4.67 -8.40 -4.28
C SER A 53 3.59 -9.27 -4.96
N GLU A 54 2.40 -9.36 -4.37
CA GLU A 54 1.25 -10.07 -4.93
C GLU A 54 0.78 -9.44 -6.25
N MET A 55 0.69 -8.11 -6.32
CA MET A 55 0.34 -7.39 -7.55
C MET A 55 1.33 -7.70 -8.68
N LYS A 56 2.63 -7.69 -8.40
CA LYS A 56 3.68 -8.01 -9.38
C LYS A 56 3.54 -9.44 -9.91
N ILE A 57 3.31 -10.41 -9.04
CA ILE A 57 3.10 -11.81 -9.43
C ILE A 57 1.84 -11.94 -10.30
N SER A 58 0.74 -11.30 -9.89
CA SER A 58 -0.53 -11.31 -10.63
C SER A 58 -0.39 -10.70 -12.03
N LEU A 59 0.37 -9.61 -12.16
CA LEU A 59 0.65 -8.98 -13.45
C LEU A 59 1.44 -9.90 -14.37
N ASN A 60 2.49 -10.54 -13.86
CA ASN A 60 3.30 -11.50 -14.62
C ASN A 60 2.49 -12.74 -15.05
N ALA A 61 1.64 -13.26 -14.16
CA ALA A 61 0.76 -14.38 -14.47
C ALA A 61 -0.22 -14.03 -15.60
N ARG A 62 -0.87 -12.86 -15.53
CA ARG A 62 -1.77 -12.36 -16.58
C ARG A 62 -1.03 -12.16 -17.90
N GLY A 63 0.17 -11.58 -17.87
CA GLY A 63 1.01 -11.41 -19.06
C GLY A 63 1.30 -12.73 -19.78
N ARG A 64 1.64 -13.78 -19.01
CA ARG A 64 1.85 -15.13 -19.56
C ARG A 64 0.60 -15.73 -20.19
N ILE A 65 -0.56 -15.57 -19.54
CA ILE A 65 -1.84 -16.07 -20.08
C ILE A 65 -2.13 -15.39 -21.42
N VAL A 66 -2.07 -14.06 -21.46
CA VAL A 66 -2.36 -13.30 -22.69
C VAL A 66 -1.41 -13.69 -23.82
N ALA A 67 -0.11 -13.80 -23.55
CA ALA A 67 0.86 -14.23 -24.55
C ALA A 67 0.60 -15.64 -25.06
N THR A 68 0.24 -16.57 -24.16
CA THR A 68 -0.06 -17.96 -24.52
C THR A 68 -1.31 -18.05 -25.38
N GLU A 69 -2.39 -17.36 -25.01
CA GLU A 69 -3.64 -17.35 -25.79
C GLU A 69 -3.47 -16.68 -27.15
N PHE A 70 -2.67 -15.61 -27.24
CA PHE A 70 -2.36 -14.97 -28.52
C PHE A 70 -1.61 -15.93 -29.45
N MET A 71 -0.57 -16.62 -28.96
CA MET A 71 0.23 -17.52 -29.80
C MET A 71 -0.55 -18.75 -30.30
N LYS A 72 -1.55 -19.24 -29.55
CA LYS A 72 -2.47 -20.29 -30.02
C LYS A 72 -3.27 -19.91 -31.26
N GLN A 73 -3.39 -18.63 -31.59
CA GLN A 73 -4.08 -18.20 -32.82
C GLN A 73 -3.22 -18.37 -34.08
N PHE A 74 -1.91 -18.59 -33.92
CA PHE A 74 -0.94 -18.69 -35.03
C PHE A 74 -0.37 -20.10 -35.21
N THR A 75 -0.75 -21.06 -34.34
CA THR A 75 -0.40 -22.49 -34.44
C THR A 75 -1.68 -23.30 -34.54
#